data_AF-A0A178LIP5-F1
#
_entry.id   AF-A0A178LIP5-F1
#
_cell.length_a   1.000
_cell.length_b   1.000
_cell.length_c   1.000
_cell.angle_alpha   90.00
_cell.angle_beta   90.00
_cell.angle_gamma   90.00
#
_symmetry.space_group_name_H-M   'P 1'
#
loop_
_entity.id
_entity.type
_entity.pdbx_description
1 polymer ?
#
loop_
_entity_poly.entity_id
_entity_poly.type
_entity_poly.pdbx_seq_one_letter_code
_entity_poly.pdbx_strand_id
1 'polypeptide(L)'
;MRPRIVQADAQIGFFWTTHDGATSSLQALVCGDDEPDRLIATHLEALDDALIIAAARFGDILGGGRRPHGADERDDLLELHRTLDRCCFEYAAAAELTDSRPDVRAGKIIGTGVLFSILARQPLGLLGPAPLDGSLDEPAIGVVGGFGEMCEVDTARPWLGGRWVVRTERGQRFPLTLRMLMFDSSGVNREAARREHMDALQRVIDASRRADAEPAGVACALDWLMYDWLMAHRDGPDSAEIVFPKGHEDDAAIIVAAAAASVAARATFDPGLLGICGT
;
A
#
# COMPACT_ATOMS: atom_id res chain seq x y z
N MET A 1 -26.46 11.44 20.02
CA MET A 1 -24.98 11.64 19.94
C MET A 1 -24.51 10.88 18.73
N ARG A 2 -23.59 11.44 17.93
CA ARG A 2 -23.10 10.80 16.69
C ARG A 2 -21.92 9.86 17.02
N PRO A 3 -21.62 8.85 16.17
CA PRO A 3 -20.35 8.12 16.25
C PRO A 3 -19.15 9.07 16.24
N ARG A 4 -18.07 8.70 16.92
CA ARG A 4 -16.86 9.54 17.03
C ARG A 4 -15.58 8.73 16.93
N ILE A 5 -14.54 9.41 16.47
CA ILE A 5 -13.18 8.92 16.52
C ILE A 5 -12.62 9.13 17.93
N VAL A 6 -11.92 8.12 18.44
CA VAL A 6 -11.16 8.18 19.69
C VAL A 6 -9.68 8.03 19.36
N GLN A 7 -8.90 8.99 19.85
CA GLN A 7 -7.45 9.02 19.77
C GLN A 7 -6.93 9.54 21.12
N ALA A 8 -6.25 8.68 21.87
CA ALA A 8 -5.63 9.05 23.15
C ALA A 8 -4.23 9.64 22.94
N ASP A 9 -3.74 10.35 23.96
CA ASP A 9 -2.36 10.85 23.97
C ASP A 9 -1.37 9.69 23.83
N ALA A 10 -0.41 9.83 22.91
CA ALA A 10 0.59 8.82 22.52
C ALA A 10 0.07 7.56 21.79
N GLN A 11 -1.23 7.44 21.53
CA GLN A 11 -1.79 6.36 20.72
C GLN A 11 -1.30 6.44 19.27
N ILE A 12 -0.97 5.30 18.68
CA ILE A 12 -0.70 5.21 17.24
C ILE A 12 -2.04 5.11 16.51
N GLY A 13 -2.36 6.12 15.69
CA GLY A 13 -3.62 6.21 14.95
C GLY A 13 -4.86 6.38 15.83
N PHE A 14 -5.99 5.82 15.41
CA PHE A 14 -7.30 6.09 16.01
C PHE A 14 -8.28 4.91 15.81
N PHE A 15 -9.41 4.89 16.53
CA PHE A 15 -10.50 3.95 16.27
C PHE A 15 -11.87 4.62 16.37
N TRP A 16 -12.88 3.98 15.79
CA TRP A 16 -14.26 4.45 15.82
C TRP A 16 -15.01 3.93 17.04
N THR A 17 -15.92 4.75 17.57
CA THR A 17 -16.90 4.35 18.58
C THR A 17 -18.31 4.73 18.17
N THR A 18 -19.27 3.87 18.49
CA THR A 18 -20.71 4.16 18.43
C THR A 18 -21.08 5.22 19.48
N HIS A 19 -22.32 5.71 19.41
CA HIS A 19 -22.80 6.76 20.31
C HIS A 19 -22.83 6.35 21.79
N ASP A 20 -22.89 5.06 22.10
CA ASP A 20 -22.88 4.46 23.44
C ASP A 20 -21.46 4.11 23.90
N GLY A 21 -20.45 4.40 23.09
CA GLY A 21 -19.04 4.24 23.44
C GLY A 21 -18.47 2.86 23.12
N ALA A 22 -19.22 1.97 22.47
CA ALA A 22 -18.66 0.69 22.01
C ALA A 22 -17.73 0.90 20.81
N THR A 23 -16.61 0.19 20.77
CA THR A 23 -15.71 0.18 19.62
C THR A 23 -16.43 -0.36 18.39
N SER A 24 -16.23 0.28 17.25
CA SER A 24 -16.82 -0.10 15.97
C SER A 24 -15.81 0.10 14.84
N SER A 25 -16.17 -0.35 13.64
CA SER A 25 -15.43 -0.10 12.41
C SER A 25 -16.16 0.90 11.53
N LEU A 26 -15.46 1.57 10.61
CA LEU A 26 -16.12 2.49 9.67
C LEU A 26 -17.21 1.77 8.85
N GLN A 27 -16.97 0.54 8.39
CA GLN A 27 -17.93 -0.24 7.60
C GLN A 27 -19.24 -0.45 8.35
N ALA A 28 -19.15 -0.83 9.64
CA ALA A 28 -20.34 -1.04 10.47
C ALA A 28 -21.12 0.26 10.69
N LEU A 29 -20.42 1.39 10.81
CA LEU A 29 -21.05 2.69 11.01
C LEU A 29 -21.77 3.19 9.74
N VAL A 30 -21.17 3.09 8.56
CA VAL A 30 -21.78 3.62 7.33
C VAL A 30 -23.04 2.87 6.88
N CYS A 31 -23.16 1.56 7.21
CA CYS A 31 -24.34 0.77 6.85
C CYS A 31 -25.64 1.23 7.52
N GLY A 32 -25.57 1.99 8.61
CA GLY A 32 -26.73 2.45 9.38
C GLY A 32 -26.78 3.96 9.62
N ASP A 33 -25.95 4.74 8.92
CA ASP A 33 -25.88 6.20 9.05
C ASP A 33 -26.61 6.89 7.88
N ASP A 34 -27.35 7.95 8.17
CA ASP A 34 -28.07 8.73 7.16
C ASP A 34 -27.15 9.72 6.39
N GLU A 35 -25.93 9.95 6.88
CA GLU A 35 -24.90 10.83 6.30
C GLU A 35 -23.53 10.10 6.17
N PRO A 36 -23.44 8.98 5.44
CA PRO A 36 -22.24 8.15 5.38
C PRO A 36 -21.01 8.88 4.80
N ASP A 37 -21.22 9.78 3.84
CA ASP A 37 -20.16 10.61 3.23
C ASP A 37 -19.38 11.41 4.28
N ARG A 38 -20.08 11.89 5.31
CA ARG A 38 -19.46 12.64 6.41
C ARG A 38 -18.51 11.74 7.20
N LEU A 39 -18.90 10.50 7.49
CA LEU A 39 -18.06 9.54 8.21
C LEU A 39 -16.81 9.17 7.41
N ILE A 40 -16.97 8.96 6.10
CA ILE A 40 -15.86 8.66 5.18
C ILE A 40 -14.87 9.84 5.14
N ALA A 41 -15.37 11.07 5.01
CA ALA A 41 -14.54 12.27 5.02
C ALA A 41 -13.79 12.44 6.35
N THR A 42 -14.50 12.28 7.49
CA THR A 42 -13.90 12.36 8.83
C THR A 42 -12.83 11.27 9.06
N HIS A 43 -13.04 10.05 8.56
CA HIS A 43 -12.04 8.99 8.65
C HIS A 43 -10.77 9.36 7.91
N LEU A 44 -10.91 9.92 6.70
CA LEU A 44 -9.78 10.29 5.86
C LEU A 44 -8.98 11.45 6.47
N GLU A 45 -9.65 12.44 7.07
CA GLU A 45 -8.99 13.52 7.83
C GLU A 45 -8.21 12.99 9.04
N ALA A 46 -8.81 12.09 9.83
CA ALA A 46 -8.12 11.50 10.97
C ALA A 46 -6.92 10.62 10.55
N LEU A 47 -7.00 9.96 9.40
CA LEU A 47 -5.87 9.22 8.84
C LEU A 47 -4.74 10.16 8.43
N ASP A 48 -5.05 11.29 7.78
CA ASP A 48 -4.06 12.31 7.41
C ASP A 48 -3.30 12.84 8.64
N ASP A 49 -4.03 13.20 9.71
CA ASP A 49 -3.45 13.64 10.98
C ASP A 49 -2.58 12.53 11.63
N ALA A 50 -3.05 11.28 11.60
CA ALA A 50 -2.29 10.14 12.10
C ALA A 50 -0.98 9.92 11.33
N LEU A 51 -0.96 10.18 10.01
CA LEU A 51 0.25 10.09 9.19
C LEU A 51 1.26 11.18 9.55
N ILE A 52 0.82 12.40 9.86
CA ILE A 52 1.71 13.48 10.33
C ILE A 52 2.38 13.07 11.65
N ILE A 53 1.62 12.51 12.59
CA ILE A 53 2.15 12.02 13.88
C ILE A 53 3.12 10.84 13.65
N ALA A 54 2.76 9.90 12.79
CA ALA A 54 3.61 8.75 12.45
C ALA A 54 4.92 9.20 11.79
N ALA A 55 4.89 10.17 10.88
CA ALA A 55 6.07 10.73 10.24
C ALA A 55 7.01 11.38 11.26
N ALA A 56 6.46 12.16 12.19
CA ALA A 56 7.25 12.80 13.24
C ALA A 56 7.89 11.79 14.21
N ARG A 57 7.18 10.71 14.56
CA ARG A 57 7.66 9.70 15.52
C ARG A 57 8.60 8.66 14.90
N PHE A 58 8.31 8.21 13.68
CA PHE A 58 9.00 7.07 13.05
C PHE A 58 9.78 7.43 11.79
N GLY A 59 9.83 8.70 11.39
CA GLY A 59 10.44 9.16 10.14
C GLY A 59 11.88 8.65 9.91
N ASP A 60 12.71 8.65 10.95
CA ASP A 60 14.10 8.14 10.85
C ASP A 60 14.16 6.65 10.52
N ILE A 61 13.22 5.85 11.02
CA ILE A 61 13.15 4.40 10.74
C ILE A 61 12.51 4.18 9.36
N LEU A 62 11.36 4.80 9.10
CA LEU A 62 10.62 4.64 7.84
C LEU A 62 11.44 5.15 6.64
N GLY A 63 12.20 6.23 6.81
CA GLY A 63 13.12 6.77 5.80
C GLY A 63 14.40 5.96 5.63
N GLY A 64 14.62 4.91 6.44
CA GLY A 64 15.82 4.07 6.38
C GLY A 64 17.08 4.71 6.98
N GLY A 65 16.96 5.83 7.70
CA GLY A 65 18.07 6.48 8.40
C GLY A 65 18.63 5.66 9.56
N ARG A 66 17.80 4.82 10.19
CA ARG A 66 18.23 3.85 11.22
C ARG A 66 17.35 2.60 11.27
N ARG A 67 17.83 1.58 11.97
CA ARG A 67 17.04 0.41 12.38
C ARG A 67 16.29 0.69 13.69
N PRO A 68 15.18 -0.02 13.97
CA PRO A 68 14.55 0.04 15.28
C PRO A 68 15.48 -0.52 16.37
N HIS A 69 15.48 0.11 17.53
CA HIS A 69 16.26 -0.24 18.70
C HIS A 69 15.38 -0.98 19.72
N GLY A 70 15.76 -2.22 20.05
CA GLY A 70 15.10 -3.00 21.09
C GLY A 70 13.74 -3.56 20.67
N ALA A 71 13.03 -4.13 21.65
CA ALA A 71 11.71 -4.73 21.44
C ALA A 71 10.63 -3.66 21.30
N ASP A 72 10.66 -2.62 22.14
CA ASP A 72 9.62 -1.58 22.20
C ASP A 72 9.40 -0.87 20.85
N GLU A 73 10.47 -0.43 20.17
CA GLU A 73 10.31 0.20 18.84
C GLU A 73 9.84 -0.79 17.77
N ARG A 74 10.14 -2.09 17.92
CA ARG A 74 9.63 -3.12 16.99
C ARG A 74 8.15 -3.37 17.21
N ASP A 75 7.70 -3.36 18.47
CA ASP A 75 6.29 -3.48 18.85
C ASP A 75 5.51 -2.24 18.39
N ASP A 76 6.08 -1.05 18.54
CA ASP A 76 5.52 0.20 17.99
C ASP A 76 5.35 0.14 16.47
N LEU A 77 6.32 -0.38 15.73
CA LEU A 77 6.23 -0.54 14.27
C LEU A 77 5.18 -1.60 13.87
N LEU A 78 5.04 -2.66 14.68
CA LEU A 78 4.01 -3.68 14.52
C LEU A 78 2.61 -3.08 14.70
N GLU A 79 2.42 -2.26 15.74
CA GLU A 79 1.17 -1.53 15.98
C GLU A 79 0.90 -0.50 14.88
N LEU A 80 1.92 0.22 14.43
CA LEU A 80 1.82 1.21 13.35
C LEU A 80 1.30 0.59 12.06
N HIS A 81 1.97 -0.44 11.53
CA HIS A 81 1.56 -0.99 10.24
C HIS A 81 0.16 -1.60 10.32
N ARG A 82 -0.19 -2.28 11.43
CA ARG A 82 -1.53 -2.86 11.60
C ARG A 82 -2.61 -1.79 11.66
N THR A 83 -2.33 -0.69 12.35
CA THR A 83 -3.27 0.43 12.45
C THR A 83 -3.48 1.09 11.09
N LEU A 84 -2.40 1.36 10.35
CA LEU A 84 -2.49 1.95 9.02
C LEU A 84 -3.17 1.03 8.01
N ASP A 85 -2.82 -0.26 8.00
CA ASP A 85 -3.48 -1.27 7.16
C ASP A 85 -4.99 -1.33 7.45
N ARG A 86 -5.38 -1.38 8.73
CA ARG A 86 -6.78 -1.38 9.15
C ARG A 86 -7.50 -0.11 8.69
N CYS A 87 -6.95 1.08 8.94
CA CYS A 87 -7.60 2.33 8.51
C CYS A 87 -7.74 2.40 6.98
N CYS A 88 -6.70 2.02 6.22
CA CYS A 88 -6.78 1.99 4.76
C CYS A 88 -7.88 1.03 4.26
N PHE A 89 -7.99 -0.15 4.88
CA PHE A 89 -9.05 -1.11 4.58
C PHE A 89 -10.44 -0.62 4.98
N GLU A 90 -10.58 -0.03 6.17
CA GLU A 90 -11.84 0.55 6.66
C GLU A 90 -12.38 1.62 5.72
N TYR A 91 -11.51 2.54 5.26
CA TYR A 91 -11.86 3.53 4.25
C TYR A 91 -12.33 2.88 2.94
N ALA A 92 -11.54 1.97 2.38
CA ALA A 92 -11.85 1.35 1.09
C ALA A 92 -13.16 0.55 1.12
N ALA A 93 -13.38 -0.23 2.18
CA ALA A 93 -14.59 -1.01 2.34
C ALA A 93 -15.83 -0.12 2.56
N ALA A 94 -15.69 0.99 3.29
CA ALA A 94 -16.79 1.95 3.44
C ALA A 94 -17.12 2.68 2.12
N ALA A 95 -16.10 3.02 1.33
CA ALA A 95 -16.29 3.59 0.00
C ALA A 95 -17.02 2.61 -0.93
N GLU A 96 -16.66 1.32 -0.92
CA GLU A 96 -17.35 0.28 -1.68
C GLU A 96 -18.82 0.10 -1.23
N LEU A 97 -19.07 0.03 0.08
CA LEU A 97 -20.43 -0.13 0.63
C LEU A 97 -21.38 1.03 0.30
N THR A 98 -20.83 2.21 0.06
CA THR A 98 -21.59 3.44 -0.21
C THR A 98 -21.59 3.82 -1.70
N ASP A 99 -21.01 2.99 -2.57
CA ASP A 99 -20.79 3.28 -4.00
C ASP A 99 -20.05 4.62 -4.22
N SER A 100 -19.21 5.01 -3.24
CA SER A 100 -18.40 6.21 -3.30
C SER A 100 -17.08 5.91 -4.02
N ARG A 101 -16.78 6.68 -5.07
CA ARG A 101 -15.51 6.55 -5.78
C ARG A 101 -14.41 7.32 -5.05
N PRO A 102 -13.28 6.69 -4.66
CA PRO A 102 -12.15 7.41 -4.08
C PRO A 102 -11.63 8.47 -5.03
N ASP A 103 -11.45 9.69 -4.53
CA ASP A 103 -10.87 10.80 -5.27
C ASP A 103 -9.35 10.85 -5.15
N VAL A 104 -8.73 11.83 -5.80
CA VAL A 104 -7.28 12.03 -5.75
C VAL A 104 -6.79 12.24 -4.32
N ARG A 105 -7.53 13.00 -3.50
CA ARG A 105 -7.14 13.27 -2.11
C ARG A 105 -7.10 11.97 -1.32
N ALA A 106 -8.11 11.13 -1.45
CA ALA A 106 -8.14 9.80 -0.86
C ALA A 106 -6.97 8.94 -1.32
N GLY A 107 -6.71 8.90 -2.63
CA GLY A 107 -5.57 8.17 -3.19
C GLY A 107 -4.24 8.61 -2.60
N LYS A 108 -4.03 9.93 -2.40
CA LYS A 108 -2.81 10.45 -1.79
C LYS A 108 -2.63 9.99 -0.35
N ILE A 109 -3.67 10.16 0.47
CA ILE A 109 -3.63 9.84 1.91
C ILE A 109 -3.48 8.33 2.11
N ILE A 110 -4.30 7.54 1.41
CA ILE A 110 -4.25 6.07 1.47
C ILE A 110 -2.91 5.56 0.93
N GLY A 111 -2.44 6.08 -0.20
CA GLY A 111 -1.12 5.73 -0.75
C GLY A 111 0.02 6.01 0.24
N THR A 112 -0.02 7.16 0.92
CA THR A 112 0.97 7.50 1.95
C THR A 112 0.89 6.54 3.14
N GLY A 113 -0.31 6.19 3.60
CA GLY A 113 -0.51 5.20 4.66
C GLY A 113 -0.02 3.80 4.29
N VAL A 114 -0.28 3.35 3.05
CA VAL A 114 0.24 2.09 2.52
C VAL A 114 1.77 2.10 2.48
N LEU A 115 2.38 3.19 2.00
CA LEU A 115 3.84 3.31 1.96
C LEU A 115 4.44 3.20 3.37
N PHE A 116 3.86 3.91 4.34
CA PHE A 116 4.29 3.82 5.75
C PHE A 116 4.12 2.42 6.32
N SER A 117 3.00 1.76 6.04
CA SER A 117 2.77 0.37 6.45
C SER A 117 3.82 -0.59 5.89
N ILE A 118 4.13 -0.51 4.59
CA ILE A 118 5.17 -1.32 3.94
C ILE A 118 6.55 -1.05 4.57
N LEU A 119 6.91 0.22 4.75
CA LEU A 119 8.18 0.63 5.34
C LEU A 119 8.31 0.21 6.81
N ALA A 120 7.22 0.20 7.58
CA ALA A 120 7.20 -0.29 8.96
C ALA A 120 7.39 -1.81 9.03
N ARG A 121 6.83 -2.57 8.07
CA ARG A 121 7.00 -4.04 7.97
C ARG A 121 8.41 -4.46 7.56
N GLN A 122 9.11 -3.65 6.77
CA GLN A 122 10.44 -3.98 6.24
C GLN A 122 11.49 -4.30 7.32
N PRO A 123 11.76 -3.47 8.34
CA PRO A 123 12.73 -3.77 9.41
C PRO A 123 12.26 -4.89 10.35
N LEU A 124 10.99 -5.26 10.31
CA LEU A 124 10.43 -6.38 11.05
C LEU A 124 10.61 -7.72 10.32
N GLY A 125 10.96 -7.69 9.02
CA GLY A 125 11.07 -8.90 8.19
C GLY A 125 9.70 -9.47 7.81
N LEU A 126 8.66 -8.62 7.76
CA LEU A 126 7.27 -9.02 7.49
C LEU A 126 6.86 -8.83 6.02
N LEU A 127 7.80 -8.43 5.16
CA LEU A 127 7.61 -8.41 3.71
C LEU A 127 7.95 -9.79 3.14
N GLY A 128 7.06 -10.32 2.29
CA GLY A 128 7.32 -11.55 1.54
C GLY A 128 8.41 -11.37 0.47
N PRO A 129 8.86 -12.47 -0.15
CA PRO A 129 9.90 -12.43 -1.19
C PRO A 129 9.44 -11.60 -2.39
N ALA A 130 10.33 -10.79 -2.94
CA ALA A 130 10.01 -10.05 -4.15
C ALA A 130 9.53 -10.99 -5.28
N PRO A 131 8.55 -10.57 -6.11
CA PRO A 131 8.32 -11.25 -7.38
C PRO A 131 9.65 -11.37 -8.15
N LEU A 132 9.95 -12.57 -8.64
CA LEU A 132 11.22 -12.94 -9.30
C LEU A 132 12.47 -12.97 -8.39
N ASP A 133 12.31 -12.97 -7.06
CA ASP A 133 13.45 -13.10 -6.13
C ASP A 133 14.28 -14.36 -6.41
N GLY A 134 15.61 -14.21 -6.38
CA GLY A 134 16.56 -15.27 -6.74
C GLY A 134 16.56 -15.72 -8.22
N SER A 135 15.70 -15.16 -9.07
CA SER A 135 15.60 -15.50 -10.50
C SER A 135 16.19 -14.46 -11.45
N LEU A 136 16.68 -13.35 -10.90
CA LEU A 136 17.31 -12.24 -11.63
C LEU A 136 18.83 -12.25 -11.40
N ASP A 137 19.56 -11.78 -12.40
CA ASP A 137 21.01 -11.60 -12.33
C ASP A 137 21.38 -10.47 -11.35
N GLU A 138 22.55 -10.60 -10.72
CA GLU A 138 23.10 -9.54 -9.85
C GLU A 138 23.85 -8.49 -10.67
N PRO A 139 23.46 -7.20 -10.57
CA PRO A 139 24.13 -6.14 -11.32
C PRO A 139 25.54 -5.91 -10.78
N ALA A 140 26.52 -5.93 -11.69
CA ALA A 140 27.87 -5.45 -11.40
C ALA A 140 27.90 -3.91 -11.36
N ILE A 141 28.95 -3.34 -10.77
CA ILE A 141 29.19 -1.89 -10.80
C ILE A 141 29.27 -1.41 -12.26
N GLY A 142 28.43 -0.44 -12.64
CA GLY A 142 28.43 0.15 -13.97
C GLY A 142 27.03 0.53 -14.46
N VAL A 143 26.93 0.75 -15.77
CA VAL A 143 25.66 1.03 -16.45
C VAL A 143 25.16 -0.23 -17.13
N VAL A 144 23.90 -0.59 -16.89
CA VAL A 144 23.22 -1.71 -17.56
C VAL A 144 22.39 -1.14 -18.71
N GLY A 145 22.75 -1.49 -19.94
CA GLY A 145 21.96 -1.20 -21.13
C GLY A 145 20.99 -2.34 -21.46
N GLY A 146 19.74 -2.01 -21.77
CA GLY A 146 18.73 -2.99 -22.14
C GLY A 146 17.34 -2.41 -22.28
N PHE A 147 16.35 -3.30 -22.38
CA PHE A 147 14.94 -2.97 -22.52
C PHE A 147 14.22 -3.25 -21.19
N GLY A 148 13.54 -2.24 -20.65
CA GLY A 148 12.68 -2.40 -19.49
C GLY A 148 11.33 -3.02 -19.87
N GLU A 149 10.88 -4.01 -19.11
CA GLU A 149 9.58 -4.67 -19.29
C GLU A 149 9.00 -5.13 -17.93
N MET A 150 7.68 -5.12 -17.76
CA MET A 150 7.04 -5.73 -16.60
C MET A 150 7.00 -7.24 -16.80
N CYS A 151 7.78 -7.97 -16.00
CA CYS A 151 7.82 -9.43 -16.05
C CYS A 151 6.91 -10.03 -14.97
N GLU A 152 5.86 -10.73 -15.38
CA GLU A 152 5.03 -11.54 -14.48
C GLU A 152 5.78 -12.80 -14.05
N VAL A 153 5.56 -13.23 -12.79
CA VAL A 153 6.13 -14.48 -12.27
C VAL A 153 5.54 -15.68 -13.01
N ASP A 154 4.23 -15.68 -13.21
CA ASP A 154 3.49 -16.73 -13.92
C ASP A 154 2.15 -16.19 -14.43
N THR A 155 2.00 -16.12 -15.75
CA THR A 155 0.77 -15.64 -16.41
C THR A 155 -0.48 -16.46 -16.07
N ALA A 156 -0.34 -17.73 -15.67
CA ALA A 156 -1.47 -18.57 -15.25
C ALA A 156 -1.87 -18.32 -13.78
N ARG A 157 -0.97 -17.71 -13.00
CA ARG A 157 -1.15 -17.35 -11.59
C ARG A 157 -0.86 -15.86 -11.37
N PRO A 158 -1.72 -14.95 -11.88
CA PRO A 158 -1.44 -13.51 -11.85
C PRO A 158 -1.28 -12.95 -10.43
N TRP A 159 -1.83 -13.62 -9.41
CA TRP A 159 -1.67 -13.22 -8.00
C TRP A 159 -0.23 -13.32 -7.48
N LEU A 160 0.68 -13.96 -8.21
CA LEU A 160 2.12 -13.93 -7.90
C LEU A 160 2.79 -12.61 -8.34
N GLY A 161 2.04 -11.76 -9.07
CA GLY A 161 2.48 -10.44 -9.48
C GLY A 161 3.59 -10.45 -10.51
N GLY A 162 4.29 -9.32 -10.58
CA GLY A 162 5.41 -9.12 -11.48
C GLY A 162 6.37 -8.08 -10.95
N ARG A 163 7.49 -7.92 -11.66
CA ARG A 163 8.50 -6.92 -11.36
C ARG A 163 9.06 -6.34 -12.64
N TRP A 164 9.43 -5.08 -12.61
CA TRP A 164 10.20 -4.49 -13.69
C TRP A 164 11.56 -5.16 -13.80
N VAL A 165 11.92 -5.53 -15.02
CA VAL A 165 13.20 -6.15 -15.36
C VAL A 165 13.80 -5.37 -16.52
N VAL A 166 15.11 -5.11 -16.44
CA VAL A 166 15.87 -4.72 -17.62
C VAL A 166 16.49 -5.96 -18.24
N ARG A 167 16.10 -6.27 -19.48
CA ARG A 167 16.65 -7.35 -20.28
C ARG A 167 17.74 -6.80 -21.21
N THR A 168 18.96 -7.29 -21.07
CA THR A 168 20.08 -6.91 -21.95
C THR A 168 19.97 -7.60 -23.30
N GLU A 169 20.70 -7.12 -24.30
CA GLU A 169 20.80 -7.77 -25.62
C GLU A 169 21.36 -9.21 -25.53
N ARG A 170 22.10 -9.52 -24.47
CA ARG A 170 22.64 -10.86 -24.20
C ARG A 170 21.65 -11.77 -23.45
N GLY A 171 20.44 -11.28 -23.17
CA GLY A 171 19.40 -12.03 -22.48
C GLY A 171 19.52 -12.05 -20.96
N GLN A 172 20.48 -11.31 -20.38
CA GLN A 172 20.57 -11.16 -18.92
C GLN A 172 19.41 -10.31 -18.40
N ARG A 173 18.95 -10.59 -17.19
CA ARG A 173 17.75 -10.00 -16.58
C ARG A 173 18.11 -9.40 -15.23
N PHE A 174 18.14 -8.08 -15.13
CA PHE A 174 18.44 -7.39 -13.88
C PHE A 174 17.19 -6.73 -13.28
N PRO A 175 17.12 -6.58 -11.95
CA PRO A 175 16.05 -5.82 -11.31
C PRO A 175 15.98 -4.39 -11.83
N LEU A 176 14.77 -3.92 -12.08
CA LEU A 176 14.46 -2.53 -12.43
C LEU A 176 13.33 -2.04 -11.51
N THR A 177 13.21 -0.73 -11.34
CA THR A 177 12.12 -0.11 -10.58
C THR A 177 11.36 0.87 -11.48
N LEU A 178 10.09 1.12 -11.18
CA LEU A 178 9.32 2.15 -11.89
C LEU A 178 9.99 3.52 -11.72
N ARG A 179 10.56 3.80 -10.55
CA ARG A 179 11.33 5.03 -10.30
C ARG A 179 12.50 5.19 -11.28
N MET A 180 13.29 4.14 -11.50
CA MET A 180 14.39 4.17 -12.48
C MET A 180 13.87 4.43 -13.90
N LEU A 181 12.73 3.86 -14.28
CA LEU A 181 12.09 4.13 -15.58
C LEU A 181 11.62 5.58 -15.71
N MET A 182 11.13 6.18 -14.62
CA MET A 182 10.63 7.55 -14.62
C MET A 182 11.74 8.59 -14.64
N PHE A 183 12.84 8.37 -13.92
CA PHE A 183 13.83 9.43 -13.66
C PHE A 183 15.24 9.14 -14.20
N ASP A 184 15.67 7.88 -14.19
CA ASP A 184 17.08 7.52 -14.45
C ASP A 184 17.29 6.93 -15.86
N SER A 185 16.21 6.51 -16.53
CA SER A 185 16.25 5.84 -17.82
C SER A 185 16.00 6.79 -18.99
N SER A 186 16.87 6.71 -20.00
CA SER A 186 16.68 7.42 -21.27
C SER A 186 15.85 6.60 -22.27
N GLY A 187 15.04 7.27 -23.11
CA GLY A 187 14.28 6.61 -24.18
C GLY A 187 13.05 5.82 -23.74
N VAL A 188 12.70 5.84 -22.45
CA VAL A 188 11.50 5.17 -21.92
C VAL A 188 10.25 5.97 -22.22
N ASN A 189 9.22 5.29 -22.73
CA ASN A 189 7.87 5.84 -22.76
C ASN A 189 7.25 5.75 -21.35
N ARG A 190 7.46 6.81 -20.55
CA ARG A 190 7.02 6.89 -19.14
C ARG A 190 5.52 6.67 -18.97
N GLU A 191 4.76 7.15 -19.94
CA GLU A 191 3.30 7.01 -19.95
C GLU A 191 2.88 5.55 -20.15
N ALA A 192 3.49 4.87 -21.11
CA ALA A 192 3.24 3.44 -21.31
C ALA A 192 3.67 2.62 -20.10
N ALA A 193 4.84 2.93 -19.50
CA ALA A 193 5.31 2.23 -18.31
C ALA A 193 4.38 2.43 -17.11
N ARG A 194 3.83 3.63 -16.89
CA ARG A 194 2.84 3.85 -15.83
C ARG A 194 1.60 3.01 -16.04
N ARG A 195 1.02 3.03 -17.25
CA ARG A 195 -0.16 2.22 -17.58
C ARG A 195 0.11 0.74 -17.40
N GLU A 196 1.24 0.23 -17.90
CA GLU A 196 1.64 -1.17 -17.74
C GLU A 196 1.75 -1.57 -16.25
N HIS A 197 2.23 -0.66 -15.40
CA HIS A 197 2.29 -0.89 -13.95
C HIS A 197 0.90 -0.93 -13.31
N MET A 198 0.01 0.02 -13.67
CA MET A 198 -1.37 0.02 -13.16
C MET A 198 -2.16 -1.19 -13.64
N ASP A 199 -1.94 -1.63 -14.89
CA ASP A 199 -2.51 -2.85 -15.42
C ASP A 199 -2.04 -4.09 -14.64
N ALA A 200 -0.76 -4.12 -14.22
CA ALA A 200 -0.24 -5.19 -13.37
C ALA A 200 -0.89 -5.19 -11.97
N LEU A 201 -1.05 -4.02 -11.35
CA LEU A 201 -1.81 -3.90 -10.08
C LEU A 201 -3.24 -4.41 -10.25
N GLN A 202 -3.95 -3.95 -11.27
CA GLN A 202 -5.33 -4.36 -11.53
C GLN A 202 -5.45 -5.87 -11.75
N ARG A 203 -4.52 -6.49 -12.50
CA ARG A 203 -4.50 -7.95 -12.71
C ARG A 203 -4.36 -8.72 -11.39
N VAL A 204 -3.53 -8.25 -10.47
CA VAL A 204 -3.39 -8.88 -9.15
C VAL A 204 -4.65 -8.68 -8.29
N ILE A 205 -5.25 -7.48 -8.31
CA ILE A 205 -6.52 -7.19 -7.62
C ILE A 205 -7.61 -8.15 -8.12
N ASP A 206 -7.80 -8.26 -9.42
CA ASP A 206 -8.82 -9.12 -10.01
C ASP A 206 -8.55 -10.60 -9.68
N ALA A 207 -7.28 -11.03 -9.75
CA ALA A 207 -6.88 -12.40 -9.43
C ALA A 207 -6.99 -12.74 -7.94
N SER A 208 -6.91 -11.76 -7.04
CA SER A 208 -7.01 -11.98 -5.59
C SER A 208 -8.34 -12.60 -5.15
N ARG A 209 -9.40 -12.45 -5.96
CA ARG A 209 -10.74 -12.97 -5.70
C ARG A 209 -10.92 -14.43 -6.16
N ARG A 210 -9.92 -15.01 -6.82
CA ARG A 210 -9.98 -16.40 -7.30
C ARG A 210 -9.81 -17.37 -6.14
N ALA A 211 -10.53 -18.49 -6.19
CA ALA A 211 -10.47 -19.51 -5.15
C ALA A 211 -9.10 -20.21 -5.02
N ASP A 212 -8.28 -20.17 -6.07
CA ASP A 212 -6.93 -20.74 -6.12
C ASP A 212 -5.82 -19.72 -5.78
N ALA A 213 -6.18 -18.45 -5.53
CA ALA A 213 -5.20 -17.43 -5.18
C ALA A 213 -4.71 -17.63 -3.74
N GLU A 214 -3.39 -17.82 -3.59
CA GLU A 214 -2.79 -17.94 -2.26
C GLU A 214 -2.68 -16.56 -1.60
N PRO A 215 -3.24 -16.36 -0.39
CA PRO A 215 -3.25 -15.04 0.24
C PRO A 215 -1.86 -14.44 0.49
N ALA A 216 -0.87 -15.26 0.86
CA ALA A 216 0.50 -14.78 1.05
C ALA A 216 1.11 -14.28 -0.27
N GLY A 217 0.85 -14.98 -1.38
CA GLY A 217 1.24 -14.55 -2.73
C GLY A 217 0.59 -13.22 -3.12
N VAL A 218 -0.73 -13.10 -2.94
CA VAL A 218 -1.49 -11.86 -3.22
C VAL A 218 -0.92 -10.67 -2.42
N ALA A 219 -0.82 -10.80 -1.10
CA ALA A 219 -0.33 -9.73 -0.23
C ALA A 219 1.08 -9.30 -0.62
N CYS A 220 1.94 -10.27 -0.96
CA CYS A 220 3.30 -10.02 -1.39
C CYS A 220 3.37 -9.30 -2.75
N ALA A 221 2.62 -9.76 -3.75
CA ALA A 221 2.57 -9.15 -5.07
C ALA A 221 2.07 -7.70 -5.01
N LEU A 222 0.97 -7.45 -4.28
CA LEU A 222 0.41 -6.11 -4.13
C LEU A 222 1.34 -5.19 -3.36
N ASP A 223 1.96 -5.65 -2.27
CA ASP A 223 2.94 -4.85 -1.51
C ASP A 223 4.09 -4.38 -2.39
N TRP A 224 4.68 -5.27 -3.19
CA TRP A 224 5.83 -4.92 -4.04
C TRP A 224 5.45 -4.00 -5.21
N LEU A 225 4.32 -4.24 -5.85
CA LEU A 225 3.82 -3.36 -6.91
C LEU A 225 3.45 -1.99 -6.35
N MET A 226 2.67 -1.93 -5.26
CA MET A 226 2.33 -0.67 -4.59
C MET A 226 3.59 0.05 -4.13
N TYR A 227 4.55 -0.63 -3.50
CA TYR A 227 5.81 -0.02 -3.07
C TYR A 227 6.53 0.66 -4.24
N ASP A 228 6.67 -0.04 -5.36
CA ASP A 228 7.36 0.49 -6.54
C ASP A 228 6.63 1.67 -7.17
N TRP A 229 5.30 1.60 -7.27
CA TRP A 229 4.48 2.73 -7.74
C TRP A 229 4.59 3.93 -6.81
N LEU A 230 4.39 3.73 -5.50
CA LEU A 230 4.39 4.77 -4.48
C LEU A 230 5.76 5.45 -4.40
N MET A 231 6.85 4.68 -4.42
CA MET A 231 8.22 5.23 -4.40
C MET A 231 8.59 6.03 -5.66
N ALA A 232 7.95 5.73 -6.80
CA ALA A 232 8.11 6.50 -8.04
C ALA A 232 7.27 7.79 -8.06
N HIS A 233 6.25 7.89 -7.19
CA HIS A 233 5.26 8.97 -7.18
C HIS A 233 5.20 9.70 -5.83
N ARG A 234 6.34 9.82 -5.15
CA ARG A 234 6.49 10.72 -4.00
C ARG A 234 6.74 12.14 -4.48
N ASP A 235 6.26 13.14 -3.73
CA ASP A 235 6.49 14.57 -4.02
C ASP A 235 8.00 14.92 -4.08
N GLY A 236 8.83 14.20 -3.34
CA GLY A 236 10.28 14.34 -3.39
C GLY A 236 11.05 13.26 -2.62
N PRO A 237 12.40 13.29 -2.66
CA PRO A 237 13.24 12.34 -1.94
C PRO A 237 13.08 12.41 -0.41
N ASP A 238 12.66 13.56 0.12
CA ASP A 238 12.49 13.81 1.56
C ASP A 238 11.03 13.81 2.01
N SER A 239 10.07 13.69 1.08
CA SER A 239 8.63 13.66 1.38
C SER A 239 8.07 12.27 1.12
N ALA A 240 7.22 11.79 2.03
CA ALA A 240 6.43 10.57 1.81
C ALA A 240 5.08 10.85 1.17
N GLU A 241 4.70 12.12 0.97
CA GLU A 241 3.45 12.48 0.30
C GLU A 241 3.43 11.88 -1.10
N ILE A 242 2.36 11.14 -1.38
CA ILE A 242 2.09 10.57 -2.69
C ILE A 242 1.43 11.63 -3.57
N VAL A 243 1.86 11.69 -4.83
CA VAL A 243 1.34 12.61 -5.84
C VAL A 243 0.89 11.84 -7.08
N PHE A 244 -0.29 12.17 -7.57
CA PHE A 244 -0.81 11.62 -8.83
C PHE A 244 -0.47 12.58 -9.97
N PRO A 245 0.17 12.10 -11.06
CA PRO A 245 0.40 12.94 -12.23
C PRO A 245 -0.92 13.43 -12.83
N LYS A 246 -0.91 14.65 -13.38
CA LYS A 246 -2.09 15.20 -14.06
C LYS A 246 -2.54 14.29 -15.20
N GLY A 247 -3.84 13.99 -15.29
CA GLY A 247 -4.41 13.05 -16.26
C GLY A 247 -4.40 11.58 -15.81
N HIS A 248 -3.91 11.30 -14.60
CA HIS A 248 -3.86 9.98 -13.97
C HIS A 248 -4.61 9.96 -12.64
N GLU A 249 -5.59 10.85 -12.48
CA GLU A 249 -6.39 10.95 -11.26
C GLU A 249 -7.17 9.66 -10.98
N ASP A 250 -7.54 8.92 -12.03
CA ASP A 250 -8.24 7.64 -11.93
C ASP A 250 -7.39 6.52 -11.26
N ASP A 251 -6.06 6.64 -11.28
CA ASP A 251 -5.15 5.67 -10.63
C ASP A 251 -5.36 5.66 -9.10
N ALA A 252 -5.90 6.75 -8.52
CA ALA A 252 -6.20 6.85 -7.10
C ALA A 252 -7.14 5.73 -6.61
N ALA A 253 -8.17 5.42 -7.40
CA ALA A 253 -9.11 4.36 -7.07
C ALA A 253 -8.45 2.98 -7.10
N ILE A 254 -7.50 2.75 -8.03
CA ILE A 254 -6.76 1.49 -8.12
C ILE A 254 -5.84 1.32 -6.91
N ILE A 255 -5.15 2.38 -6.46
CA ILE A 255 -4.31 2.32 -5.25
C ILE A 255 -5.14 2.00 -4.00
N VAL A 256 -6.32 2.62 -3.85
CA VAL A 256 -7.23 2.31 -2.74
C VAL A 256 -7.73 0.86 -2.80
N ALA A 257 -8.09 0.37 -3.98
CA ALA A 257 -8.51 -1.03 -4.17
C ALA A 257 -7.36 -2.03 -3.90
N ALA A 258 -6.14 -1.71 -4.34
CA ALA A 258 -4.94 -2.51 -4.08
C ALA A 258 -4.62 -2.58 -2.59
N ALA A 259 -4.77 -1.47 -1.86
CA ALA A 259 -4.60 -1.42 -0.42
C ALA A 259 -5.58 -2.38 0.28
N ALA A 260 -6.87 -2.31 -0.08
CA ALA A 260 -7.90 -3.17 0.48
C ALA A 260 -7.62 -4.66 0.20
N ALA A 261 -7.25 -5.00 -1.05
CA ALA A 261 -6.95 -6.37 -1.44
C ALA A 261 -5.70 -6.92 -0.73
N SER A 262 -4.64 -6.11 -0.56
CA SER A 262 -3.44 -6.51 0.18
C SER A 262 -3.76 -6.79 1.65
N VAL A 263 -4.51 -5.89 2.29
CA VAL A 263 -4.89 -6.03 3.71
C VAL A 263 -5.82 -7.22 3.92
N ALA A 264 -6.81 -7.42 3.05
CA ALA A 264 -7.71 -8.58 3.12
C ALA A 264 -6.94 -9.90 2.99
N ALA A 265 -6.00 -9.99 2.04
CA ALA A 265 -5.16 -11.16 1.87
C ALA A 265 -4.26 -11.38 3.11
N ARG A 266 -3.66 -10.32 3.66
CA ARG A 266 -2.78 -10.40 4.83
C ARG A 266 -3.53 -10.82 6.10
N ALA A 267 -4.76 -10.37 6.29
CA ALA A 267 -5.58 -10.72 7.45
C ALA A 267 -5.84 -12.23 7.58
N THR A 268 -5.66 -13.01 6.51
CA THR A 268 -5.78 -14.47 6.56
C THR A 268 -4.65 -15.16 7.34
N PHE A 269 -3.50 -14.49 7.50
CA PHE A 269 -2.32 -15.02 8.20
C PHE A 269 -1.71 -14.07 9.23
N ASP A 270 -2.18 -12.82 9.33
CA ASP A 270 -1.92 -11.91 10.46
C ASP A 270 -3.21 -11.71 11.28
N PRO A 271 -3.42 -12.51 12.35
CA PRO A 271 -4.65 -12.47 13.15
C PRO A 271 -4.85 -11.14 13.89
N GLY A 272 -3.80 -10.33 14.04
CA GLY A 272 -3.88 -9.02 14.70
C GLY A 272 -4.32 -7.87 13.78
N LEU A 273 -4.49 -8.12 12.48
CA LEU A 273 -4.62 -7.06 11.48
C LEU A 273 -6.02 -6.45 11.39
N LEU A 274 -7.03 -7.28 11.17
CA LEU A 274 -8.44 -6.85 11.02
C LEU A 274 -9.29 -7.41 12.16
N GLY A 275 -8.72 -7.42 13.38
CA GLY A 275 -9.26 -8.01 14.60
C GLY A 275 -10.72 -8.43 14.46
N ILE A 276 -10.97 -9.73 14.36
CA ILE A 276 -12.30 -10.31 14.17
C ILE A 276 -13.18 -9.84 15.33
N CYS A 277 -13.88 -8.72 15.15
CA CYS A 277 -15.07 -8.42 15.93
C CYS A 277 -16.03 -9.54 15.57
N GLY A 278 -16.25 -10.45 16.52
CA GLY A 278 -17.09 -11.62 16.33
C GLY A 278 -18.42 -11.25 15.67
N THR A 279 -18.79 -12.04 14.67
CA THR A 279 -20.18 -12.20 14.24
C THR A 279 -21.06 -12.57 15.42
#